data_AF-A0A1V3JVT0-F1
#
_entry.id   AF-A0A1V3JVT0-F1
#
_cell.length_a   1.000
_cell.length_b   1.000
_cell.length_c   1.000
_cell.angle_alpha   90.00
_cell.angle_beta   90.00
_cell.angle_gamma   90.00
#
_symmetry.space_group_name_H-M   'P 1'
#
loop_
_entity.id
_entity.type
_entity.pdbx_description
1 polymer ?
#
loop_
_entity_poly.entity_id
_entity_poly.type
_entity_poly.pdbx_seq_one_letter_code
_entity_poly.pdbx_strand_id
1 'polypeptide(L)'
;MEYKSSPKRPYLLRAYYDWLVDNDFTPYLVVDATYWGVNVPVEYVKDGQIVLNLSESATGNLQLTNDFIQFNARFNGVARELYIPMGAVLAIYARENGDGVMFEPETVYDELNREPQSDQPKNFTEAVDKPKTNKKTSAKSASHLRIVD
;
A
#
# COMPACT_ATOMS: atom_id res chain seq x y z
N MET A 1 -17.78 -21.09 -8.80
CA MET A 1 -17.69 -19.85 -7.99
C MET A 1 -16.45 -19.13 -8.46
N GLU A 2 -16.58 -17.87 -8.86
CA GLU A 2 -15.43 -17.02 -9.11
C GLU A 2 -14.87 -16.58 -7.74
N TYR A 3 -13.63 -16.95 -7.44
CA TYR A 3 -13.00 -16.62 -6.16
C TYR A 3 -12.31 -15.26 -6.28
N LYS A 4 -12.91 -14.23 -5.69
CA LYS A 4 -12.27 -12.90 -5.56
C LYS A 4 -11.49 -12.82 -4.25
N SER A 5 -10.16 -12.98 -4.32
CA SER A 5 -9.26 -12.79 -3.18
C SER A 5 -8.73 -11.36 -3.10
N SER A 6 -8.37 -10.92 -1.89
CA SER A 6 -7.63 -9.67 -1.71
C SER A 6 -6.20 -9.80 -2.23
N PRO A 7 -5.52 -8.67 -2.51
CA PRO A 7 -4.12 -8.68 -2.93
C PRO A 7 -3.20 -9.22 -1.83
N LYS A 8 -2.09 -9.84 -2.24
CA LYS A 8 -1.10 -10.44 -1.32
C LYS A 8 -0.01 -9.47 -0.93
N ARG A 9 0.32 -8.50 -1.80
CA ARG A 9 1.42 -7.53 -1.63
C ARG A 9 1.52 -6.91 -0.22
N PRO A 10 0.46 -6.37 0.41
CA PRO A 10 0.61 -5.76 1.74
C PRO A 10 1.03 -6.75 2.83
N TYR A 11 0.63 -8.01 2.71
CA TYR A 11 1.01 -9.07 3.65
C TYR A 11 2.45 -9.49 3.45
N LEU A 12 2.87 -9.66 2.19
CA LEU A 12 4.26 -9.97 1.85
C LEU A 12 5.20 -8.83 2.26
N LEU A 13 4.79 -7.57 2.03
CA LEU A 13 5.54 -6.39 2.46
C LEU A 13 5.83 -6.41 3.95
N ARG A 14 4.82 -6.62 4.80
CA ARG A 14 5.03 -6.69 6.26
C ARG A 14 5.93 -7.85 6.65
N ALA A 15 5.74 -9.03 6.05
CA ALA A 15 6.58 -10.18 6.33
C ALA A 15 8.07 -9.93 5.98
N TYR A 16 8.34 -9.32 4.82
CA TYR A 16 9.69 -8.95 4.44
C TYR A 16 10.25 -7.81 5.29
N TYR A 17 9.43 -6.81 5.64
CA TYR A 17 9.84 -5.73 6.53
C TYR A 17 10.28 -6.28 7.90
N ASP A 18 9.45 -7.12 8.53
CA ASP A 18 9.77 -7.74 9.83
C ASP A 18 11.04 -8.59 9.72
N TRP A 19 11.14 -9.41 8.67
CA TRP A 19 12.35 -10.21 8.43
C TRP A 19 13.61 -9.35 8.28
N LEU A 20 13.54 -8.23 7.55
CA LEU A 20 14.67 -7.31 7.39
C LEU A 20 15.08 -6.70 8.75
N VAL A 21 14.11 -6.24 9.53
CA VAL A 21 14.35 -5.64 10.86
C VAL A 21 14.92 -6.66 11.84
N ASP A 22 14.39 -7.88 11.88
CA ASP A 22 14.85 -8.96 12.76
C ASP A 22 16.29 -9.42 12.44
N ASN A 23 16.79 -9.13 11.23
CA ASN A 23 18.16 -9.40 10.80
C ASN A 23 19.07 -8.16 10.88
N ASP A 24 18.65 -7.10 11.59
CA ASP A 24 19.40 -5.84 11.73
C ASP A 24 19.72 -5.15 10.38
N PHE A 25 18.89 -5.37 9.35
CA PHE A 25 19.02 -4.69 8.06
C PHE A 25 18.22 -3.39 7.99
N THR A 26 18.64 -2.49 7.10
CA THR A 26 17.93 -1.23 6.84
C THR A 26 16.91 -1.43 5.72
N PRO A 27 15.58 -1.41 5.98
CA PRO A 27 14.59 -1.67 4.95
C PRO A 27 14.44 -0.46 4.02
N TYR A 28 14.75 -0.65 2.74
CA TYR A 28 14.57 0.32 1.67
C TYR A 28 13.38 -0.08 0.79
N LEU A 29 12.48 0.87 0.57
CA LEU A 29 11.27 0.72 -0.24
C LEU A 29 11.47 1.40 -1.60
N VAL A 30 11.20 0.68 -2.68
CA VAL A 30 11.13 1.25 -4.04
C VAL A 30 9.69 1.58 -4.37
N VAL A 31 9.44 2.82 -4.74
CA VAL A 31 8.10 3.34 -5.03
C VAL A 31 8.05 3.91 -6.44
N ASP A 32 7.02 3.56 -7.18
CA ASP A 32 6.60 4.25 -8.40
C ASP A 32 5.94 5.58 -8.03
N ALA A 33 6.64 6.69 -8.26
CA ALA A 33 6.14 8.03 -7.96
C ALA A 33 5.12 8.55 -9.00
N THR A 34 4.90 7.81 -10.10
CA THR A 34 3.89 8.14 -11.11
C THR A 34 2.52 7.54 -10.80
N TYR A 35 2.44 6.63 -9.84
CA TYR A 35 1.19 5.99 -9.45
C TYR A 35 0.20 6.98 -8.81
N TRP A 36 -1.07 6.89 -9.19
CA TRP A 36 -2.10 7.80 -8.73
C TRP A 36 -2.25 7.81 -7.20
N GLY A 37 -2.26 9.00 -6.61
CA GLY A 37 -2.42 9.19 -5.16
C GLY A 37 -1.12 9.09 -4.37
N VAL A 38 0.03 8.83 -5.01
CA VAL A 38 1.33 8.94 -4.33
C VAL A 38 1.60 10.40 -3.93
N ASN A 39 1.93 10.60 -2.66
CA ASN A 39 2.38 11.86 -2.10
C ASN A 39 3.78 11.69 -1.52
N VAL A 40 4.78 12.13 -2.28
CA VAL A 40 6.19 12.12 -1.91
C VAL A 40 6.86 13.42 -2.38
N PRO A 41 8.01 13.81 -1.80
CA PRO A 41 8.79 14.96 -2.26
C PRO A 41 9.32 14.76 -3.69
N VAL A 42 8.65 15.37 -4.67
CA VAL A 42 8.91 15.20 -6.11
C VAL A 42 10.34 15.57 -6.51
N GLU A 43 11.00 16.46 -5.77
CA GLU A 43 12.37 16.87 -6.01
C GLU A 43 13.41 15.76 -5.74
N TYR A 44 13.01 14.66 -5.07
CA TYR A 44 13.84 13.48 -4.84
C TYR A 44 13.49 12.31 -5.76
N VAL A 45 12.49 12.47 -6.64
CA VAL A 45 12.09 11.46 -7.62
C VAL A 45 13.09 11.44 -8.78
N LYS A 46 13.48 10.24 -9.23
CA LYS A 46 14.37 10.02 -10.37
C LYS A 46 13.78 8.93 -11.25
N ASP A 47 13.68 9.18 -12.55
CA ASP A 47 13.15 8.22 -13.53
C ASP A 47 11.77 7.66 -13.14
N GLY A 48 10.91 8.51 -12.57
CA GLY A 48 9.58 8.14 -12.10
C GLY A 48 9.54 7.35 -10.80
N GLN A 49 10.69 7.10 -10.15
CA GLN A 49 10.78 6.32 -8.93
C GLN A 49 11.40 7.11 -7.77
N ILE A 50 11.12 6.66 -6.55
CA ILE A 50 11.78 7.13 -5.34
C ILE A 50 12.12 5.94 -4.44
N VAL A 51 13.30 6.00 -3.80
CA VAL A 51 13.72 5.01 -2.81
C VAL A 51 13.63 5.64 -1.43
N LEU A 52 12.93 4.98 -0.52
CA LEU A 52 12.63 5.49 0.81
C LEU A 52 13.21 4.55 1.88
N ASN A 53 13.87 5.11 2.89
CA ASN A 53 14.32 4.37 4.05
C ASN A 53 13.15 4.22 5.04
N LEU A 54 12.78 2.98 5.38
CA LEU A 54 11.73 2.65 6.33
C LEU A 54 12.25 2.24 7.71
N SER A 55 13.55 2.38 8.00
CA SER A 55 14.07 2.08 9.34
C SER A 55 13.39 2.92 10.43
N GLU A 56 13.29 2.36 11.63
CA GLU A 56 12.67 3.04 12.79
C GLU A 56 13.32 4.41 13.06
N SER A 57 14.64 4.51 12.87
CA SER A 57 15.38 5.77 13.04
C SER A 57 15.12 6.82 11.95
N ALA A 58 14.61 6.43 10.79
CA ALA A 58 14.37 7.30 9.64
C ALA A 58 12.90 7.71 9.50
N THR A 59 12.00 7.03 10.19
CA THR A 59 10.55 7.20 10.07
C THR A 59 9.88 7.51 11.40
N GLY A 60 8.78 8.25 11.36
CA GLY A 60 7.91 8.51 12.50
C GLY A 60 6.46 8.16 12.15
N ASN A 61 5.76 7.48 13.07
CA ASN A 61 4.39 7.01 12.88
C ASN A 61 4.24 6.13 11.62
N LEU A 62 5.16 5.19 11.41
CA LEU A 62 5.11 4.26 10.29
C LEU A 62 3.87 3.37 10.36
N GLN A 63 3.08 3.38 9.30
CA GLN A 63 1.89 2.57 9.12
C GLN A 63 2.04 1.73 7.85
N LEU A 64 2.03 0.40 8.00
CA LEU A 64 2.07 -0.57 6.91
C LEU A 64 0.69 -1.24 6.78
N THR A 65 -0.27 -0.54 6.17
CA THR A 65 -1.66 -1.01 6.07
C THR A 65 -1.87 -1.92 4.86
N ASN A 66 -3.11 -2.36 4.61
CA ASN A 66 -3.42 -3.11 3.39
C ASN A 66 -3.52 -2.22 2.15
N ASP A 67 -3.96 -0.97 2.34
CA ASP A 67 -4.30 -0.07 1.23
C ASP A 67 -3.15 0.92 0.93
N PHE A 68 -2.37 1.28 1.95
CA PHE A 68 -1.31 2.28 1.85
C PHE A 68 -0.19 2.09 2.89
N ILE A 69 0.94 2.75 2.62
CA ILE A 69 2.01 3.05 3.56
C ILE A 69 1.97 4.55 3.87
N GLN A 70 2.03 4.91 5.14
CA GLN A 70 2.08 6.32 5.58
C GLN A 70 3.10 6.48 6.70
N PHE A 71 3.90 7.54 6.64
CA PHE A 71 4.86 7.88 7.68
C PHE A 71 5.34 9.33 7.55
N ASN A 72 6.02 9.81 8.59
CA ASN A 72 6.73 11.08 8.59
C ASN A 72 8.23 10.82 8.43
N ALA A 73 8.91 11.61 7.62
CA ALA A 73 10.37 11.57 7.50
C ALA A 73 10.95 12.96 7.27
N ARG A 74 12.26 13.10 7.40
CA ARG A 74 12.97 14.36 7.16
C ARG A 74 13.74 14.31 5.86
N PHE A 75 13.52 15.30 5.00
CA PHE A 75 14.25 15.52 3.76
C PHE A 75 15.05 16.82 3.90
N ASN A 76 16.38 16.73 3.92
CA ASN A 76 17.27 17.85 4.22
C ASN A 76 16.85 18.64 5.49
N GLY A 77 16.49 17.91 6.54
CA GLY A 77 16.06 18.48 7.83
C GLY A 77 14.60 18.91 7.90
N VAL A 78 13.90 19.05 6.76
CA VAL A 78 12.48 19.43 6.70
C VAL A 78 11.60 18.20 6.88
N ALA A 79 10.74 18.21 7.91
CA ALA A 79 9.78 17.14 8.15
C ALA A 79 8.66 17.16 7.10
N ARG A 80 8.32 15.99 6.56
CA ARG A 80 7.25 15.78 5.60
C ARG A 80 6.51 14.49 5.92
N GLU A 81 5.20 14.51 5.68
CA GLU A 81 4.38 13.31 5.69
C GLU A 81 4.33 12.73 4.27
N LEU A 82 4.45 11.40 4.17
CA LEU A 82 4.37 10.67 2.91
C LEU A 82 3.16 9.75 2.95
N TYR A 83 2.54 9.58 1.78
CA TYR A 83 1.46 8.64 1.56
C TYR A 83 1.71 7.87 0.26
N ILE A 84 1.75 6.55 0.37
CA ILE A 84 2.07 5.65 -0.74
C ILE A 84 0.98 4.59 -0.84
N PRO A 85 0.11 4.63 -1.87
CA PRO A 85 -0.80 3.53 -2.16
C PRO A 85 -0.05 2.22 -2.34
N MET A 86 -0.62 1.10 -1.88
CA MET A 86 0.04 -0.21 -1.98
C MET A 86 0.35 -0.63 -3.43
N GLY A 87 -0.43 -0.13 -4.39
CA GLY A 87 -0.18 -0.34 -5.82
C GLY A 87 1.12 0.28 -6.33
N ALA A 88 1.58 1.37 -5.70
CA ALA A 88 2.81 2.08 -6.04
C ALA A 88 4.09 1.41 -5.52
N VAL A 89 3.95 0.41 -4.63
CA VAL A 89 5.09 -0.28 -4.02
C VAL A 89 5.64 -1.32 -4.98
N LEU A 90 6.87 -1.11 -5.45
CA LEU A 90 7.53 -1.97 -6.43
C LEU A 90 8.38 -3.05 -5.77
N ALA A 91 9.14 -2.70 -4.72
CA ALA A 91 10.05 -3.61 -4.05
C ALA A 91 10.34 -3.17 -2.61
N ILE A 92 10.81 -4.11 -1.79
CA ILE A 92 11.43 -3.85 -0.49
C ILE A 92 12.72 -4.68 -0.37
N TYR A 93 13.81 -4.07 0.10
CA TYR A 93 15.11 -4.72 0.18
C TYR A 93 16.00 -4.15 1.30
N ALA A 94 17.00 -4.92 1.72
CA ALA A 94 18.06 -4.48 2.63
C ALA A 94 19.04 -3.56 1.91
N ARG A 95 19.24 -2.35 2.43
CA ARG A 95 20.24 -1.40 1.91
C ARG A 95 21.63 -2.01 1.80
N GLU A 96 21.99 -2.88 2.75
CA GLU A 96 23.33 -3.40 2.97
C GLU A 96 23.81 -4.34 1.86
N ASN A 97 22.92 -5.19 1.36
CA ASN A 97 23.28 -6.29 0.46
C ASN A 97 22.31 -6.46 -0.73
N GLY A 98 21.21 -5.71 -0.77
CA GLY A 98 20.21 -5.81 -1.83
C GLY A 98 19.23 -6.97 -1.69
N ASP A 99 19.30 -7.76 -0.60
CA ASP A 99 18.41 -8.90 -0.40
C ASP A 99 16.98 -8.42 -0.06
N GLY A 100 15.97 -9.10 -0.60
CA GLY A 100 14.58 -8.67 -0.49
C GLY A 100 13.70 -9.24 -1.59
N VAL A 101 12.69 -8.46 -1.99
CA VAL A 101 11.71 -8.89 -2.98
C VAL A 101 11.25 -7.75 -3.86
N MET A 102 11.12 -8.06 -5.16
CA MET A 102 10.33 -7.26 -6.10
C MET A 102 8.93 -7.87 -6.15
N PHE A 103 7.89 -7.05 -5.96
CA PHE A 103 6.53 -7.55 -5.90
C PHE A 103 6.00 -7.87 -7.30
N GLU A 104 5.35 -9.02 -7.42
CA GLU A 104 4.63 -9.39 -8.63
C GLU A 104 3.49 -8.39 -8.92
N PRO A 105 3.20 -8.13 -10.21
CA PRO A 105 2.00 -7.38 -10.60
C PRO A 105 0.73 -8.09 -10.11
N GLU A 106 -0.19 -7.34 -9.51
CA GLU A 106 -1.54 -7.81 -9.18
C GLU A 106 -2.54 -6.89 -9.89
N THR A 107 -3.43 -7.46 -10.71
CA THR A 107 -4.29 -6.72 -11.67
C THR A 107 -5.12 -5.61 -11.03
N VAL A 108 -5.55 -5.79 -9.79
CA VAL A 108 -6.28 -4.79 -8.99
C VAL A 108 -5.54 -3.45 -8.89
N TYR A 109 -4.20 -3.45 -8.87
CA TYR A 109 -3.42 -2.23 -8.74
C TYR A 109 -3.36 -1.45 -10.05
N ASP A 110 -3.45 -2.11 -11.21
CA ASP A 110 -3.55 -1.43 -12.50
C ASP A 110 -4.91 -0.76 -12.68
N GLU A 111 -5.97 -1.41 -12.18
CA GLU A 111 -7.34 -0.85 -12.18
C GLU A 111 -7.46 0.39 -11.29
N LEU A 112 -6.78 0.37 -10.13
CA LEU A 112 -6.76 1.47 -9.17
C LEU A 112 -5.82 2.62 -9.57
N ASN A 113 -4.92 2.41 -10.53
CA ASN A 113 -3.94 3.42 -10.98
C ASN A 113 -4.55 4.44 -11.96
N ARG A 114 -5.67 5.05 -11.58
CA ARG A 114 -6.39 6.04 -12.40
C ARG A 114 -6.98 7.11 -11.49
N GLU A 115 -7.04 8.34 -12.00
CA GLU A 115 -7.85 9.37 -11.33
C GLU A 115 -9.28 8.86 -11.17
N PRO A 116 -9.89 8.93 -9.97
CA PRO A 116 -11.29 8.62 -9.84
C PRO A 116 -12.06 9.54 -10.78
N GLN A 117 -12.74 8.96 -11.76
CA GLN A 117 -13.75 9.69 -12.51
C GLN A 117 -14.75 10.19 -11.48
N SER A 118 -14.82 11.52 -11.30
CA SER A 118 -15.79 12.10 -10.39
C SER A 118 -17.19 11.84 -10.96
N ASP A 119 -17.87 10.80 -10.50
CA ASP A 119 -19.33 10.69 -10.54
C ASP A 119 -19.96 11.66 -9.53
N GLN A 120 -19.33 12.83 -9.29
CA GLN A 120 -20.02 13.93 -8.65
C GLN A 120 -21.01 14.47 -9.68
N PRO A 121 -22.32 14.42 -9.40
CA PRO A 121 -23.28 15.06 -10.26
C PRO A 121 -22.90 16.55 -10.34
N LYS A 122 -22.70 17.07 -11.56
CA LYS A 122 -22.38 18.48 -11.78
C LYS A 122 -23.54 19.42 -11.40
N ASN A 123 -24.67 18.86 -10.97
CA ASN A 123 -25.89 19.58 -10.60
C ASN A 123 -26.59 18.98 -9.37
N PHE A 124 -27.11 19.85 -8.51
CA PHE A 124 -27.86 19.53 -7.29
C PHE A 124 -29.08 18.63 -7.50
N THR A 125 -29.65 18.57 -8.71
CA THR A 125 -30.88 17.83 -9.03
C THR A 125 -30.71 16.31 -9.05
N GLU A 126 -29.49 15.79 -9.20
CA GLU A 126 -29.22 14.34 -9.28
C GLU A 126 -28.96 13.69 -7.91
N ALA A 127 -28.82 14.50 -6.84
CA ALA A 127 -28.50 14.03 -5.49
C ALA A 127 -29.70 13.50 -4.68
N VAL A 128 -30.94 13.65 -5.18
CA VAL A 128 -32.15 13.48 -4.35
C VAL A 128 -32.80 12.10 -4.48
N ASP A 129 -32.36 11.22 -5.40
CA ASP A 129 -33.21 10.09 -5.84
C ASP A 129 -32.63 8.67 -5.72
N LYS A 130 -31.94 8.33 -4.61
CA LYS A 130 -31.61 6.91 -4.30
C LYS A 130 -31.80 6.54 -2.82
N PRO A 131 -32.72 5.61 -2.49
CA PRO A 131 -32.89 5.10 -1.13
C PRO A 131 -31.81 4.08 -0.73
N LYS A 132 -31.39 4.15 0.54
CA LYS A 132 -30.45 3.22 1.20
C LYS A 132 -31.17 1.93 1.60
N THR A 133 -30.63 0.77 1.24
CA THR A 133 -31.07 -0.53 1.79
C THR A 133 -29.94 -1.27 2.52
N ASN A 134 -30.37 -1.91 3.61
CA ASN A 134 -29.62 -2.26 4.81
C ASN A 134 -28.89 -3.61 4.72
N LYS A 135 -27.81 -3.73 5.51
CA LYS A 135 -26.99 -4.95 5.72
C LYS A 135 -27.80 -6.13 6.29
N LYS A 136 -27.42 -7.36 5.90
CA LYS A 136 -27.64 -8.58 6.70
C LYS A 136 -26.31 -9.31 6.90
N THR A 137 -25.93 -9.51 8.15
CA THR A 137 -24.78 -10.30 8.61
C THR A 137 -25.21 -11.74 8.85
N SER A 138 -24.51 -12.71 8.25
CA SER A 138 -24.64 -14.14 8.57
C SER A 138 -23.47 -14.59 9.44
N ALA A 139 -23.78 -15.28 10.54
CA ALA A 139 -22.82 -15.81 11.51
C ALA A 139 -21.90 -16.89 10.88
N LYS A 140 -20.60 -16.85 11.20
CA LYS A 140 -19.62 -17.88 10.81
C LYS A 140 -19.63 -19.04 11.81
N SER A 141 -19.70 -20.26 11.29
CA SER A 141 -19.50 -21.51 12.03
C SER A 141 -18.00 -21.72 12.30
N ALA A 142 -17.66 -22.27 13.46
CA ALA A 142 -16.28 -22.51 13.88
C ALA A 142 -15.59 -23.53 12.96
N SER A 143 -14.51 -23.11 12.31
CA SER A 143 -13.67 -23.95 11.45
C SER A 143 -12.94 -24.98 12.29
N HIS A 144 -13.26 -26.27 12.08
CA HIS A 144 -12.45 -27.37 12.61
C HIS A 144 -11.37 -27.71 11.59
N LEU A 145 -10.14 -27.95 12.07
CA LEU A 145 -9.01 -28.40 11.25
C LEU A 145 -9.37 -29.75 10.61
N ARG A 146 -9.30 -29.85 9.29
CA ARG A 146 -9.44 -31.11 8.56
C ARG A 146 -8.06 -31.55 8.09
N ILE A 147 -7.75 -32.82 8.30
CA ILE A 147 -6.60 -33.47 7.66
C ILE A 147 -6.96 -33.57 6.17
N VAL A 148 -6.06 -33.08 5.32
CA VAL A 148 -6.18 -33.24 3.86
C VAL A 148 -5.28 -34.40 3.49
N ASP A 149 -5.87 -35.48 2.98
CA ASP A 149 -5.19 -36.68 2.50
C ASP A 149 -4.68 -36.49 1.06
#